data_AF-A0A4Z2E4A5-F1
#
_entry.id   AF-A0A4Z2E4A5-F1
#
_cell.length_a   1.000
_cell.length_b   1.000
_cell.length_c   1.000
_cell.angle_alpha   90.00
_cell.angle_beta   90.00
_cell.angle_gamma   90.00
#
_symmetry.space_group_name_H-M   'P 1'
#
loop_
_entity.id
_entity.type
_entity.pdbx_description
1 polymer ?
#
loop_
_entity_poly.entity_id
_entity_poly.type
_entity_poly.pdbx_seq_one_letter_code
_entity_poly.pdbx_strand_id
1 'polypeptide(L)'
;MTEGREDLHRTEEAEQQRLDAVDIVPRFGPLNGRISVTIKGSNMGIEKDDVKRITVAGVDCVHQGEHYSVSTSIVCEIGPARRLPPADLPFEPLNSGAVEVEVEGGRRGKSQVVFTYRVGLH
;
A
#
# COMPACT_ATOMS: atom_id res chain seq x y z
N MET A 1 26.45 26.29 -24.74
CA MET A 1 25.05 25.85 -24.67
C MET A 1 25.01 24.71 -23.67
N THR A 2 24.58 25.04 -22.46
CA THR A 2 24.59 24.22 -21.25
C THR A 2 23.18 23.69 -21.03
N GLU A 3 22.96 22.38 -21.18
CA GLU A 3 21.77 21.70 -20.65
C GLU A 3 21.95 20.18 -20.83
N GLY A 4 21.59 19.40 -19.80
CA GLY A 4 21.66 17.93 -19.83
C GLY A 4 22.21 17.25 -18.57
N ARG A 5 22.32 17.94 -17.42
CA ARG A 5 22.73 17.35 -16.11
C ARG A 5 21.58 17.30 -15.09
N GLU A 6 20.33 17.22 -15.55
CA GLU A 6 19.15 17.37 -14.67
C GLU A 6 18.23 16.13 -14.60
N ASP A 7 18.45 15.10 -15.43
CA ASP A 7 17.52 13.96 -15.51
C ASP A 7 17.87 12.76 -14.61
N LEU A 8 19.10 12.66 -14.07
CA LEU A 8 19.51 11.51 -13.25
C LEU A 8 19.21 11.67 -11.74
N HIS A 9 19.12 12.90 -11.22
CA HIS A 9 18.92 13.11 -9.78
C HIS A 9 17.50 12.77 -9.30
N ARG A 10 16.50 12.78 -10.19
CA ARG A 10 15.09 12.57 -9.83
C ARG A 10 14.75 11.12 -9.42
N THR A 11 15.56 10.14 -9.82
CA THR A 11 15.30 8.72 -9.52
C THR A 11 15.83 8.26 -8.16
N GLU A 12 16.86 8.91 -7.61
CA GLU A 12 17.51 8.51 -6.34
C GLU A 12 16.87 9.18 -5.11
N GLU A 13 16.37 10.41 -5.24
CA GLU A 13 15.72 11.15 -4.14
C GLU A 13 14.40 10.50 -3.67
N ALA A 14 13.73 9.76 -4.55
CA ALA A 14 12.51 9.00 -4.22
C ALA A 14 12.79 7.68 -3.47
N GLU A 15 14.03 7.17 -3.49
CA GLU A 15 14.40 5.92 -2.81
C GLU A 15 14.78 6.17 -1.33
N GLN A 16 15.33 7.34 -1.01
CA GLN A 16 15.84 7.68 0.33
C GLN A 16 14.74 7.97 1.36
N GLN A 17 13.48 8.15 0.93
CA GLN A 17 12.29 8.37 1.77
C GLN A 17 11.53 7.07 2.09
N ARG A 18 12.16 5.92 1.86
CA ARG A 18 11.50 4.64 1.93
C ARG A 18 11.29 4.18 3.37
N LEU A 19 10.05 3.88 3.72
CA LEU A 19 9.74 3.06 4.88
C LEU A 19 10.29 1.64 4.60
N ASP A 20 10.86 1.00 5.61
CA ASP A 20 11.45 -0.33 5.46
C ASP A 20 10.42 -1.37 4.99
N ALA A 21 10.92 -2.54 4.57
CA ALA A 21 10.15 -3.64 3.99
C ALA A 21 8.78 -3.86 4.67
N VAL A 22 7.73 -3.71 3.87
CA VAL A 22 6.34 -3.88 4.30
C VAL A 22 5.88 -5.30 3.99
N ASP A 23 5.26 -5.97 4.96
CA ASP A 23 4.56 -7.25 4.79
C ASP A 23 3.08 -7.10 5.14
N ILE A 24 2.24 -8.02 4.64
CA ILE A 24 0.79 -7.98 4.83
C ILE A 24 0.24 -9.37 5.14
N VAL A 25 -0.69 -9.41 6.10
CA VAL A 25 -1.41 -10.61 6.51
C VAL A 25 -2.90 -10.28 6.74
N PRO A 26 -3.86 -11.05 6.21
CA PRO A 26 -3.68 -12.10 5.21
C PRO A 26 -3.27 -11.54 3.84
N ARG A 27 -2.73 -12.40 2.97
CA ARG A 27 -2.34 -12.03 1.60
C ARG A 27 -3.45 -12.20 0.57
N PHE A 28 -4.63 -12.63 1.02
CA PHE A 28 -5.79 -12.85 0.15
C PHE A 28 -7.09 -12.59 0.90
N GLY A 29 -8.15 -12.29 0.14
CA GLY A 29 -9.49 -12.19 0.70
C GLY A 29 -10.58 -11.97 -0.37
N PRO A 30 -11.84 -11.81 0.04
CA PRO A 30 -12.99 -11.82 -0.86
C PRO A 30 -13.10 -10.54 -1.71
N LEU A 31 -13.61 -10.65 -2.93
CA LEU A 31 -13.86 -9.51 -3.83
C LEU A 31 -14.73 -8.40 -3.22
N ASN A 32 -15.62 -8.74 -2.29
CA ASN A 32 -16.54 -7.79 -1.65
C ASN A 32 -15.86 -6.90 -0.59
N GLY A 33 -14.56 -7.08 -0.31
CA GLY A 33 -13.84 -6.30 0.70
C GLY A 33 -14.21 -6.69 2.12
N ARG A 34 -14.19 -5.69 3.03
CA ARG A 34 -14.33 -5.85 4.49
C ARG A 34 -13.26 -6.78 5.07
N ILE A 35 -12.03 -6.55 4.63
CA ILE A 35 -10.89 -7.41 4.95
C ILE A 35 -10.02 -6.66 5.93
N SER A 36 -10.02 -7.09 7.18
CA SER A 36 -9.06 -6.57 8.16
C SER A 36 -7.70 -7.18 7.87
N VAL A 37 -6.74 -6.33 7.52
CA VAL A 37 -5.35 -6.73 7.25
C VAL A 37 -4.42 -6.07 8.25
N THR A 38 -3.36 -6.80 8.60
CA THR A 38 -2.23 -6.32 9.38
C THR A 38 -1.06 -6.11 8.46
N ILE A 39 -0.57 -4.89 8.43
CA ILE A 39 0.62 -4.45 7.72
C ILE A 39 1.76 -4.37 8.75
N LYS A 40 2.88 -5.04 8.46
CA LYS A 40 4.06 -5.09 9.34
C LYS A 40 5.25 -4.44 8.65
N GLY A 41 6.14 -3.83 9.42
CA GLY A 41 7.34 -3.14 8.95
C GLY A 41 8.05 -2.42 10.08
N SER A 42 8.91 -1.46 9.75
CA SER A 42 9.58 -0.56 10.71
C SER A 42 9.45 0.90 10.29
N ASN A 43 9.63 1.82 11.25
CA ASN A 43 9.64 3.27 11.05
C ASN A 43 8.27 3.88 10.66
N MET A 44 7.17 3.19 10.99
CA MET A 44 5.77 3.55 10.62
C MET A 44 5.13 4.68 11.42
N GLY A 45 5.93 5.55 12.03
CA GLY A 45 5.46 6.63 12.89
C GLY A 45 5.54 6.30 14.39
N ILE A 46 5.29 7.31 15.21
CA ILE A 46 5.21 7.24 16.67
C ILE A 46 3.74 7.23 17.09
N GLU A 47 2.90 8.04 16.43
CA GLU A 47 1.47 8.16 16.70
C GLU A 47 0.64 7.52 15.59
N LYS A 48 -0.59 7.09 15.91
CA LYS A 48 -1.52 6.53 14.92
C LYS A 48 -1.82 7.53 13.79
N ASP A 49 -1.84 8.82 14.10
CA ASP A 49 -2.14 9.90 13.16
C ASP A 49 -0.96 10.23 12.23
N ASP A 50 0.20 9.61 12.45
CA ASP A 50 1.33 9.68 11.51
C ASP A 50 1.03 8.92 10.23
N VAL A 51 0.12 7.94 10.25
CA VAL A 51 -0.28 7.17 9.08
C VAL A 51 -1.23 8.00 8.22
N LYS A 52 -0.76 8.52 7.09
CA LYS A 52 -1.51 9.45 6.23
C LYS A 52 -2.30 8.76 5.14
N ARG A 53 -1.76 7.70 4.54
CA ARG A 53 -2.42 6.94 3.47
C ARG A 53 -2.03 5.47 3.51
N ILE A 54 -3.00 4.61 3.24
CA ILE A 54 -2.78 3.17 3.08
C ILE A 54 -3.56 2.72 1.85
N THR A 55 -2.89 2.05 0.91
CA THR A 55 -3.55 1.39 -0.22
C THR A 55 -3.12 -0.07 -0.30
N VAL A 56 -4.06 -0.95 -0.68
CA VAL A 56 -3.82 -2.38 -0.89
C VAL A 56 -4.38 -2.77 -2.24
N ALA A 57 -3.53 -3.24 -3.16
CA ALA A 57 -3.90 -3.51 -4.55
C ALA A 57 -4.61 -2.29 -5.20
N GLY A 58 -4.13 -1.09 -4.87
CA GLY A 58 -4.70 0.18 -5.32
C GLY A 58 -6.06 0.54 -4.71
N VAL A 59 -6.61 -0.22 -3.78
CA VAL A 59 -7.84 0.13 -3.04
C VAL A 59 -7.46 0.83 -1.74
N ASP A 60 -8.14 1.93 -1.41
CA ASP A 60 -7.92 2.62 -0.13
C ASP A 60 -8.25 1.70 1.04
N CYS A 61 -7.38 1.69 2.05
CA CYS A 61 -7.54 0.92 3.27
C CYS A 61 -7.83 1.85 4.45
N VAL A 62 -8.94 1.60 5.15
CA VAL A 62 -9.40 2.44 6.26
C VAL A 62 -8.56 2.11 7.50
N HIS A 63 -7.74 3.06 7.96
CA HIS A 63 -6.87 2.88 9.11
C HIS A 63 -7.67 2.64 10.40
N GLN A 64 -7.33 1.56 11.11
CA GLN A 64 -7.91 1.20 12.42
C GLN A 64 -6.93 1.61 13.52
N GLY A 65 -6.87 2.91 13.84
CA GLY A 65 -5.86 3.48 14.74
C GLY A 65 -5.82 2.89 16.15
N GLU A 66 -6.94 2.34 16.63
CA GLU A 66 -7.01 1.63 17.93
C GLU A 66 -6.22 0.32 17.96
N HIS A 67 -5.81 -0.18 16.79
CA HIS A 67 -5.01 -1.39 16.63
C HIS A 67 -3.60 -1.10 16.10
N TYR A 68 -3.21 0.18 16.05
CA TYR A 68 -1.86 0.58 15.67
C TYR A 68 -0.84 0.16 16.72
N SER A 69 0.30 -0.36 16.28
CA SER A 69 1.47 -0.58 17.14
C SER A 69 2.60 0.34 16.70
N VAL A 70 3.06 1.17 17.64
CA VAL A 70 4.10 2.19 17.45
C VAL A 70 5.22 1.67 16.56
N SER A 71 5.44 2.34 15.43
CA SER A 71 6.51 2.11 14.45
C SER A 71 6.54 0.72 13.79
N THR A 72 5.66 -0.21 14.15
CA THR A 72 5.83 -1.65 13.86
C THR A 72 4.66 -2.32 13.16
N SER A 73 3.42 -1.89 13.41
CA SER A 73 2.28 -2.46 12.68
C SER A 73 1.09 -1.52 12.56
N ILE A 74 0.39 -1.67 11.44
CA ILE A 74 -0.82 -0.95 11.09
C ILE A 74 -1.91 -1.97 10.83
N VAL A 75 -3.09 -1.80 11.41
CA VAL A 75 -4.29 -2.54 11.01
C VAL A 75 -5.18 -1.61 10.19
N CYS A 76 -5.72 -2.13 9.11
CA CYS A 76 -6.67 -1.39 8.28
C CYS A 76 -7.71 -2.32 7.64
N GLU A 77 -8.85 -1.77 7.28
CA GLU A 77 -9.90 -2.50 6.57
C GLU A 77 -9.91 -2.14 5.08
N ILE A 78 -9.74 -3.14 4.22
CA ILE A 78 -9.74 -2.96 2.77
C ILE A 78 -11.18 -3.03 2.23
N GLY A 79 -11.52 -2.07 1.36
CA GLY A 79 -12.79 -2.06 0.62
C GLY A 79 -12.90 -3.13 -0.48
N PRO A 80 -13.99 -3.10 -1.28
CA PRO A 80 -14.18 -4.03 -2.39
C PRO A 80 -13.09 -3.90 -3.46
N ALA A 81 -12.84 -4.99 -4.18
CA ALA A 81 -11.94 -5.00 -5.33
C ALA A 81 -12.39 -3.96 -6.38
N ARG A 82 -11.42 -3.34 -7.07
CA ARG A 82 -11.72 -2.41 -8.16
C ARG A 82 -12.51 -3.15 -9.24
N ARG A 83 -13.60 -2.54 -9.73
CA ARG A 83 -14.31 -3.06 -10.91
C ARG A 83 -13.39 -3.00 -12.11
N LEU A 84 -13.44 -4.01 -12.97
CA LEU A 84 -12.74 -4.00 -14.24
C LEU A 84 -13.11 -2.72 -15.00
N PRO A 85 -12.12 -1.94 -15.49
CA PRO A 85 -12.43 -0.90 -16.45
C PRO A 85 -13.09 -1.52 -17.70
N PRO A 86 -13.77 -0.71 -18.52
CA PRO A 86 -14.22 -1.14 -19.83
C PRO A 86 -13.08 -1.82 -20.60
N ALA A 87 -13.41 -2.85 -21.39
CA ALA A 87 -12.47 -3.73 -22.08
C ALA A 87 -11.46 -3.03 -23.01
N ASP A 88 -11.65 -1.73 -23.25
CA ASP A 88 -10.82 -0.89 -24.12
C ASP A 88 -9.53 -0.38 -23.45
N LEU A 89 -9.29 -0.71 -22.18
CA LEU A 89 -8.07 -0.35 -21.44
C LEU A 89 -7.16 -1.56 -21.15
N PRO A 90 -5.82 -1.39 -21.17
CA PRO A 90 -4.89 -2.48 -20.91
C PRO A 90 -5.11 -3.11 -19.53
N PHE A 91 -5.07 -4.45 -19.50
CA PHE A 91 -5.44 -5.29 -18.36
C PHE A 91 -4.35 -5.25 -17.27
N GLU A 92 -4.41 -4.30 -16.35
CA GLU A 92 -3.72 -4.45 -15.07
C GLU A 92 -4.40 -5.58 -14.28
N PRO A 93 -3.68 -6.45 -13.56
CA PRO A 93 -4.30 -7.47 -12.72
C PRO A 93 -5.02 -6.80 -11.54
N LEU A 94 -6.23 -6.28 -11.76
CA LEU A 94 -7.00 -5.43 -10.83
C LEU A 94 -7.34 -6.10 -9.50
N ASN A 95 -7.24 -7.42 -9.45
CA ASN A 95 -7.53 -8.20 -8.26
C ASN A 95 -6.29 -8.43 -7.40
N SER A 96 -5.11 -7.93 -7.78
CA SER A 96 -3.91 -8.10 -6.98
C SER A 96 -2.96 -6.92 -7.08
N GLY A 97 -2.22 -6.66 -6.02
CA GLY A 97 -1.18 -5.63 -6.05
C GLY A 97 -0.48 -5.47 -4.71
N ALA A 98 0.55 -4.62 -4.72
CA ALA A 98 1.32 -4.31 -3.53
C ALA A 98 0.50 -3.50 -2.51
N VAL A 99 1.06 -3.42 -1.31
CA VAL A 99 0.63 -2.53 -0.24
C VAL A 99 1.52 -1.30 -0.27
N GLU A 100 0.91 -0.13 -0.21
CA GLU A 100 1.62 1.13 -0.13
C GLU A 100 1.15 1.90 1.11
N VAL A 101 2.11 2.39 1.89
CA VAL A 101 1.89 3.14 3.13
C VAL A 101 2.60 4.48 3.01
N GLU A 102 1.91 5.56 3.33
CA GLU A 102 2.49 6.90 3.45
C GLU A 102 2.35 7.36 4.90
N VAL A 103 3.46 7.77 5.49
CA VAL A 103 3.49 8.33 6.84
C VAL A 103 3.92 9.80 6.81
N GLU A 104 3.82 10.46 7.95
CA GLU A 104 4.23 11.84 8.11
C GLU A 104 5.70 12.07 7.66
N GLY A 105 5.94 13.25 7.08
CA GLY A 105 7.22 13.59 6.45
C GLY A 105 7.36 13.04 5.03
N GLY A 106 6.30 12.51 4.43
CA GLY A 106 6.29 12.05 3.03
C GLY A 106 6.98 10.70 2.81
N ARG A 107 7.33 9.99 3.88
CA ARG A 107 7.99 8.69 3.80
C ARG A 107 7.01 7.62 3.33
N ARG A 108 7.46 6.76 2.42
CA ARG A 108 6.60 5.79 1.74
C ARG A 108 7.15 4.37 1.80
N GLY A 109 6.30 3.42 2.18
CA GLY A 109 6.60 1.99 2.17
C GLY A 109 5.89 1.28 1.06
N LYS A 110 6.56 0.30 0.46
CA LYS A 110 5.97 -0.60 -0.52
C LYS A 110 6.31 -2.05 -0.19
N SER A 111 5.30 -2.91 -0.17
CA SER A 111 5.50 -4.33 0.06
C SER A 111 6.15 -5.01 -1.14
N GLN A 112 7.02 -5.99 -0.88
CA GLN A 112 7.54 -6.87 -1.94
C GLN A 112 6.54 -7.97 -2.31
N VAL A 113 5.58 -8.25 -1.44
CA VAL A 113 4.52 -9.23 -1.64
C VAL A 113 3.24 -8.56 -2.07
N VAL A 114 2.39 -9.28 -2.77
CA VAL A 114 1.10 -8.79 -3.25
C VAL A 114 -0.05 -9.35 -2.45
N PHE A 115 -1.07 -8.53 -2.24
CA PHE A 115 -2.39 -8.97 -1.81
C PHE A 115 -3.18 -9.44 -3.04
N THR A 116 -4.07 -10.43 -2.89
CA THR A 116 -4.91 -10.94 -3.99
C THR A 116 -6.36 -11.15 -3.56
N TYR A 117 -7.28 -10.45 -4.19
CA TYR A 117 -8.70 -10.74 -4.12
C TYR A 117 -9.03 -12.05 -4.82
N ARG A 118 -9.85 -12.89 -4.20
CA ARG A 118 -10.27 -14.19 -4.72
C ARG A 118 -11.79 -14.32 -4.67
N VAL A 119 -12.34 -15.01 -5.66
CA VAL A 119 -13.72 -15.51 -5.60
C VAL A 119 -13.71 -16.70 -4.65
N GLY A 120 -14.53 -16.65 -3.59
CA GLY A 120 -14.79 -17.83 -2.77
C GLY A 120 -15.51 -18.86 -3.64
N LEU A 121 -14.88 -20.00 -3.87
CA LEU A 121 -15.60 -21.17 -4.39
C LEU A 121 -16.39 -21.73 -3.21
N HIS A 122 -17.71 -21.55 -3.24
CA HIS A 122 -18.63 -22.20 -2.33
C HIS A 122 -19.08 -23.53 -2.93
#